data_AF-A0A935ANX6-F1
#
_entry.id   AF-A0A935ANX6-F1
#
_cell.length_a   1.000
_cell.length_b   1.000
_cell.length_c   1.000
_cell.angle_alpha   90.00
_cell.angle_beta   90.00
_cell.angle_gamma   90.00
#
_symmetry.space_group_name_H-M   'P 1'
#
loop_
_entity.id
_entity.type
_entity.pdbx_description
1 polymer ?
#
loop_
_entity_poly.entity_id
_entity_poly.type
_entity_poly.pdbx_seq_one_letter_code
_entity_poly.pdbx_strand_id
1 'polypeptide(L)'
;MSNLIHLKSNSKLSPKHIEFNKLVQTIEKLRDELSREEQKLEIFSEYYVKNILPLMETNAITAMDLALVLDEVATQIKLPKAVITDMEIIIPELINKYFEYKAPDEKAKALFEKWADVEYDEMVREEKEEQLEELSDFMQSMGIDIDLGDLDFDDPESLGKIHERLHQAKVDIDEKLANRKTSRKKTKKQLEAEEISKIQEELKNKNLRSVYLSLAKILHPDSETDPELKAEKEKS
;
A
#
# COMPACT_ATOMS: atom_id res chain seq x y z
N MET A 1 -18.67 -7.91 -28.17
CA MET A 1 -18.24 -8.28 -29.53
C MET A 1 -16.86 -7.70 -29.75
N SER A 2 -15.88 -8.56 -30.02
CA SER A 2 -14.46 -8.22 -30.11
C SER A 2 -14.15 -7.41 -31.37
N ASN A 3 -13.91 -6.10 -31.23
CA ASN A 3 -13.38 -5.30 -32.34
C ASN A 3 -11.87 -5.53 -32.46
N LEU A 4 -11.52 -6.68 -33.03
CA LEU A 4 -10.21 -6.92 -33.61
C LEU A 4 -9.97 -5.87 -34.70
N ILE A 5 -9.01 -4.97 -34.49
CA ILE A 5 -8.55 -4.06 -35.53
C ILE A 5 -7.93 -4.90 -36.65
N HIS A 6 -8.72 -5.17 -37.68
CA HIS A 6 -8.21 -5.62 -38.97
C HIS A 6 -7.51 -4.44 -39.67
N LEU A 7 -6.28 -4.14 -39.25
CA LEU A 7 -5.32 -3.45 -40.11
C LEU A 7 -5.19 -4.32 -41.37
N LYS A 8 -5.63 -3.80 -42.52
CA LYS A 8 -5.73 -4.49 -43.81
C LYS A 8 -4.64 -5.56 -44.00
N SER A 9 -5.12 -6.79 -44.18
CA SER A 9 -4.39 -8.00 -44.59
C SER A 9 -3.16 -7.69 -45.44
N ASN A 10 -1.98 -7.85 -44.84
CA ASN A 10 -0.74 -8.08 -45.57
C ASN A 10 -0.14 -9.37 -45.01
N SER A 11 0.02 -10.37 -45.88
CA SER A 11 0.01 -11.81 -45.58
C SER A 11 1.25 -12.39 -44.88
N LYS A 12 2.03 -11.57 -44.16
CA LYS A 12 3.06 -12.04 -43.22
C LYS A 12 3.12 -11.09 -42.03
N LEU A 13 2.35 -11.38 -40.98
CA LEU A 13 2.54 -10.74 -39.68
C LEU A 13 4.00 -10.96 -39.26
N SER A 14 4.78 -9.88 -39.22
CA SER A 14 6.15 -9.92 -38.67
C SER A 14 6.10 -10.47 -37.23
N PRO A 15 7.08 -11.25 -36.77
CA PRO A 15 7.12 -11.82 -35.42
C PRO A 15 6.81 -10.80 -34.31
N LYS A 16 7.25 -9.54 -34.51
CA LYS A 16 7.00 -8.42 -33.59
C LYS A 16 5.53 -8.01 -33.49
N HIS A 17 4.74 -8.12 -34.57
CA HIS A 17 3.31 -7.85 -34.53
C HIS A 17 2.53 -8.95 -33.81
N ILE A 18 2.98 -10.20 -33.91
CA ILE A 18 2.39 -11.33 -33.16
C ILE A 18 2.68 -11.16 -31.67
N GLU A 19 3.91 -10.83 -31.32
CA GLU A 19 4.32 -10.55 -29.94
C GLU A 19 3.55 -9.35 -29.36
N PHE A 20 3.40 -8.27 -30.14
CA PHE A 20 2.60 -7.12 -29.75
C PHE A 20 1.13 -7.48 -29.49
N ASN A 21 0.48 -8.21 -30.42
CA ASN A 21 -0.91 -8.63 -30.23
C ASN A 21 -1.07 -9.53 -29.00
N LYS A 22 -0.11 -10.41 -28.71
CA LYS A 22 -0.09 -11.21 -27.49
C LYS A 22 0.00 -10.34 -26.24
N LEU A 23 0.89 -9.33 -26.22
CA LEU A 23 1.03 -8.42 -25.09
C LEU A 23 -0.25 -7.61 -24.84
N VAL A 24 -0.93 -7.15 -25.89
CA VAL A 24 -2.23 -6.45 -25.77
C VAL A 24 -3.27 -7.37 -25.14
N GLN A 25 -3.39 -8.62 -25.61
CA GLN A 25 -4.31 -9.60 -25.03
C GLN A 25 -3.98 -9.91 -23.56
N THR A 26 -2.70 -9.99 -23.21
CA THR A 26 -2.27 -10.18 -21.81
C THR A 26 -2.65 -8.99 -20.96
N ILE A 27 -2.47 -7.76 -21.44
CA ILE A 27 -2.84 -6.54 -20.71
C ILE A 27 -4.36 -6.48 -20.50
N GLU A 28 -5.15 -6.81 -21.51
CA GLU A 28 -6.62 -6.87 -21.39
C GLU A 28 -7.04 -7.90 -20.34
N LYS A 29 -6.47 -9.10 -20.38
CA LYS A 29 -6.73 -10.15 -19.38
C LYS A 29 -6.37 -9.72 -17.96
N LEU A 30 -5.20 -9.09 -17.78
CA LEU A 30 -4.75 -8.60 -16.47
C LEU A 30 -5.65 -7.48 -15.94
N ARG A 31 -6.17 -6.61 -16.81
CA ARG A 31 -7.13 -5.56 -16.42
C ARG A 31 -8.46 -6.15 -15.98
N ASP A 32 -8.94 -7.15 -16.71
CA ASP A 32 -10.17 -7.86 -16.32
C ASP A 32 -10.00 -8.61 -14.99
N GLU A 33 -8.82 -9.21 -14.76
CA GLU A 33 -8.48 -9.86 -13.48
C GLU A 33 -8.39 -8.83 -12.35
N LEU A 34 -7.70 -7.71 -12.56
CA LEU A 34 -7.60 -6.62 -11.59
C LEU A 34 -8.98 -6.09 -11.21
N SER A 35 -9.82 -5.78 -12.19
CA SER A 35 -11.18 -5.28 -11.94
C SER A 35 -12.03 -6.27 -11.13
N ARG A 36 -11.88 -7.57 -11.38
CA ARG A 36 -12.57 -8.61 -10.60
C ARG A 36 -12.07 -8.68 -9.16
N GLU A 37 -10.77 -8.56 -8.93
CA GLU A 37 -10.20 -8.56 -7.58
C GLU A 37 -10.59 -7.28 -6.80
N GLU A 38 -10.59 -6.13 -7.46
CA GLU A 38 -11.08 -4.87 -6.87
C GLU A 38 -12.54 -4.98 -6.44
N GLN A 39 -13.41 -5.56 -7.27
CA GLN A 39 -14.82 -5.80 -6.91
C GLN A 39 -14.97 -6.76 -5.73
N LYS A 40 -14.17 -7.82 -5.65
CA LYS A 40 -14.19 -8.73 -4.49
C LYS A 40 -13.73 -8.02 -3.23
N LEU A 41 -12.66 -7.23 -3.33
CA LEU A 41 -12.13 -6.46 -2.21
C LEU A 41 -13.18 -5.47 -1.67
N GLU A 42 -13.92 -4.80 -2.56
CA GLU A 42 -15.02 -3.91 -2.18
C GLU A 42 -16.12 -4.65 -1.42
N ILE A 43 -16.56 -5.82 -1.93
CA ILE A 43 -17.57 -6.65 -1.26
C ILE A 43 -17.08 -7.12 0.12
N PHE A 44 -15.82 -7.56 0.23
CA PHE A 44 -15.26 -8.02 1.50
C PHE A 44 -15.07 -6.87 2.48
N SER A 45 -14.65 -5.70 2.01
CA SER A 45 -14.52 -4.50 2.83
C SER A 45 -15.88 -4.06 3.38
N GLU A 46 -16.91 -4.00 2.52
CA GLU A 46 -18.27 -3.67 2.96
C GLU A 46 -18.79 -4.69 3.99
N TYR A 47 -18.60 -5.98 3.73
CA TYR A 47 -19.00 -7.02 4.66
C TYR A 47 -18.26 -6.93 6.00
N TYR A 48 -16.94 -6.67 5.97
CA TYR A 48 -16.12 -6.53 7.17
C TYR A 48 -16.58 -5.35 8.02
N VAL A 49 -16.72 -4.16 7.42
CA VAL A 49 -17.16 -2.95 8.13
C VAL A 49 -18.57 -3.12 8.69
N LYS A 50 -19.47 -3.77 7.95
CA LYS A 50 -20.87 -3.92 8.35
C LYS A 50 -21.10 -5.01 9.41
N ASN A 51 -20.36 -6.11 9.36
CA ASN A 51 -20.68 -7.31 10.14
C ASN A 51 -19.58 -7.70 11.12
N ILE A 52 -18.30 -7.53 10.76
CA ILE A 52 -17.18 -8.01 11.57
C ILE A 52 -16.73 -6.92 12.55
N LEU A 53 -16.49 -5.69 12.06
CA LEU A 53 -16.03 -4.58 12.89
C LEU A 53 -16.94 -4.32 14.11
N PRO A 54 -18.29 -4.29 14.00
CA PRO A 54 -19.15 -4.09 15.16
C PRO A 54 -19.07 -5.23 16.18
N LEU A 55 -18.84 -6.47 15.73
CA LEU A 55 -18.65 -7.61 16.63
C LEU A 55 -17.31 -7.53 17.36
N MET A 56 -16.25 -7.08 16.68
CA MET A 56 -14.95 -6.85 17.29
C MET A 56 -15.03 -5.75 18.35
N GLU A 57 -15.69 -4.63 18.05
CA GLU A 57 -15.94 -3.57 19.03
C GLU A 57 -16.76 -4.07 20.24
N THR A 58 -17.81 -4.85 20.00
CA THR A 58 -18.63 -5.41 21.08
C THR A 58 -17.80 -6.36 21.97
N ASN A 59 -16.96 -7.17 21.35
CA ASN A 59 -16.06 -8.10 22.03
C ASN A 59 -14.99 -7.36 22.86
N ALA A 60 -14.51 -6.21 22.38
CA ALA A 60 -13.59 -5.33 23.10
C ALA A 60 -14.26 -4.69 24.33
N ILE A 61 -15.48 -4.17 24.18
CA ILE A 61 -16.28 -3.63 25.30
C ILE A 61 -16.54 -4.73 26.35
N THR A 62 -16.93 -5.92 25.90
CA THR A 62 -17.20 -7.06 26.81
C THR A 62 -15.92 -7.51 27.55
N ALA A 63 -14.74 -7.40 26.92
CA ALA A 63 -13.47 -7.69 27.57
C ALA A 63 -13.19 -6.70 28.71
N MET A 64 -13.49 -5.41 28.51
CA MET A 64 -13.39 -4.40 29.56
C MET A 64 -14.37 -4.67 30.71
N ASP A 65 -15.61 -5.03 30.41
CA ASP A 65 -16.60 -5.40 31.44
C ASP A 65 -16.12 -6.59 32.27
N LEU A 66 -15.51 -7.60 31.62
CA LEU A 66 -14.92 -8.74 32.34
C LEU A 66 -13.74 -8.31 33.22
N ALA A 67 -12.85 -7.45 32.73
CA ALA A 67 -11.73 -6.92 33.50
C ALA A 67 -12.22 -6.21 34.78
N LEU A 68 -13.27 -5.40 34.67
CA LEU A 68 -13.89 -4.72 35.81
C LEU A 68 -14.47 -5.70 36.84
N VAL A 69 -15.15 -6.76 36.39
CA VAL A 69 -15.68 -7.80 37.28
C VAL A 69 -14.55 -8.55 37.99
N LEU A 70 -13.47 -8.88 37.28
CA LEU A 70 -12.31 -9.55 37.88
C LEU A 70 -11.64 -8.66 38.93
N ASP A 71 -11.51 -7.36 38.65
CA ASP A 71 -11.03 -6.37 39.61
C ASP A 71 -11.89 -6.33 40.88
N GLU A 72 -13.20 -6.23 40.70
CA GLU A 72 -14.16 -6.21 41.79
C GLU A 72 -14.03 -7.46 42.66
N VAL A 73 -13.98 -8.66 42.05
CA VAL A 73 -13.83 -9.93 42.77
C VAL A 73 -12.53 -9.98 43.56
N ALA A 74 -11.42 -9.52 42.99
CA ALA A 74 -10.13 -9.48 43.67
C ALA A 74 -10.13 -8.52 44.88
N THR A 75 -10.93 -7.45 44.85
CA THR A 75 -11.07 -6.53 45.99
C THR A 75 -12.01 -7.05 47.09
N GLN A 76 -13.03 -7.84 46.73
CA GLN A 76 -14.04 -8.33 47.67
C GLN A 76 -13.64 -9.62 48.38
N ILE A 77 -12.84 -10.47 47.72
CA ILE A 77 -12.52 -11.82 48.21
C ILE A 77 -11.01 -12.00 48.28
N LYS A 78 -10.53 -12.63 49.36
CA LYS A 78 -9.12 -13.02 49.46
C LYS A 78 -8.84 -14.22 48.55
N LEU A 79 -8.29 -13.94 47.37
CA LEU A 79 -7.91 -14.96 46.39
C LEU A 79 -6.54 -15.60 46.71
N PRO A 80 -6.29 -16.85 46.27
CA PRO A 80 -4.97 -17.46 46.35
C PRO A 80 -3.95 -16.68 45.50
N LYS A 81 -2.68 -16.65 45.95
CA LYS A 81 -1.61 -15.93 45.23
C LYS A 81 -1.48 -16.36 43.77
N ALA A 82 -1.62 -17.65 43.47
CA ALA A 82 -1.55 -18.16 42.09
C ALA A 82 -2.63 -17.54 41.19
N VAL A 83 -3.85 -17.36 41.70
CA VAL A 83 -4.96 -16.75 40.95
C VAL A 83 -4.72 -15.25 40.72
N ILE A 84 -4.14 -14.56 41.70
CA ILE A 84 -3.75 -13.16 41.53
C ILE A 84 -2.68 -13.01 40.45
N THR A 85 -1.68 -13.90 40.42
CA THR A 85 -0.65 -13.90 39.37
C THR A 85 -1.24 -14.18 37.99
N ASP A 86 -2.26 -15.05 37.88
CA ASP A 86 -2.96 -15.24 36.61
C ASP A 86 -3.74 -13.96 36.20
N MET A 87 -4.32 -13.24 37.16
CA MET A 87 -5.05 -11.98 36.92
C MET A 87 -4.13 -10.82 36.51
N GLU A 88 -2.91 -10.75 37.06
CA GLU A 88 -1.86 -9.80 36.66
C GLU A 88 -1.49 -9.93 35.17
N ILE A 89 -1.77 -11.08 34.55
CA ILE A 89 -1.58 -11.31 33.10
C ILE A 89 -2.89 -11.06 32.33
N ILE A 90 -3.99 -11.68 32.78
CA ILE A 90 -5.25 -11.68 32.03
C ILE A 90 -5.91 -10.30 31.99
N ILE A 91 -5.90 -9.55 33.09
CA ILE A 91 -6.60 -8.25 33.15
C ILE A 91 -5.96 -7.23 32.20
N PRO A 92 -4.63 -7.05 32.17
CA PRO A 92 -3.99 -6.19 31.17
C PRO A 92 -4.28 -6.60 29.73
N GLU A 93 -4.28 -7.91 29.41
CA GLU A 93 -4.63 -8.40 28.06
C GLU A 93 -6.07 -8.03 27.66
N LEU A 94 -7.02 -8.16 28.58
CA LEU A 94 -8.42 -7.78 28.34
C LEU A 94 -8.58 -6.28 28.10
N ILE A 95 -7.83 -5.45 28.83
CA ILE A 95 -7.86 -4.00 28.69
C ILE A 95 -7.15 -3.56 27.40
N ASN A 96 -6.04 -4.18 27.02
CA ASN A 96 -5.36 -3.89 25.74
C ASN A 96 -6.27 -4.15 24.55
N LYS A 97 -7.06 -5.24 24.59
CA LYS A 97 -8.09 -5.51 23.58
C LYS A 97 -9.17 -4.43 23.52
N TYR A 98 -9.47 -3.77 24.63
CA TYR A 98 -10.36 -2.60 24.64
C TYR A 98 -9.68 -1.39 23.97
N PHE A 99 -8.41 -1.14 24.25
CA PHE A 99 -7.62 -0.06 23.66
C PHE A 99 -7.44 -0.16 22.14
N GLU A 100 -7.50 -1.37 21.56
CA GLU A 100 -7.50 -1.55 20.10
C GLU A 100 -8.67 -0.85 19.38
N TYR A 101 -9.82 -0.67 20.05
CA TYR A 101 -11.05 -0.16 19.43
C TYR A 101 -11.60 1.12 20.05
N LYS A 102 -11.15 1.48 21.25
CA LYS A 102 -11.59 2.66 22.00
C LYS A 102 -10.38 3.39 22.55
N ALA A 103 -10.42 4.72 22.48
CA ALA A 103 -9.37 5.55 23.06
C ALA A 103 -9.23 5.25 24.56
N PRO A 104 -8.00 5.07 25.07
CA PRO A 104 -7.76 4.86 26.50
C PRO A 104 -8.27 6.04 27.33
N ASP A 105 -9.29 5.81 28.16
CA ASP A 105 -9.74 6.78 29.15
C ASP A 105 -8.98 6.63 30.46
N GLU A 106 -8.99 7.68 31.29
CA GLU A 106 -8.30 7.72 32.58
C GLU A 106 -8.66 6.54 33.51
N LYS A 107 -9.89 6.04 33.45
CA LYS A 107 -10.32 4.92 34.30
C LYS A 107 -9.74 3.61 33.82
N ALA A 108 -9.74 3.38 32.52
CA ALA A 108 -9.19 2.20 31.90
C ALA A 108 -7.66 2.17 32.04
N LYS A 109 -6.97 3.31 31.89
CA LYS A 109 -5.55 3.45 32.19
C LYS A 109 -5.24 3.12 33.65
N ALA A 110 -5.94 3.75 34.60
CA ALA A 110 -5.72 3.48 36.02
C ALA A 110 -5.95 2.00 36.40
N LEU A 111 -6.91 1.33 35.76
CA LEU A 111 -7.13 -0.10 35.95
C LEU A 111 -5.99 -0.93 35.34
N PHE A 112 -5.51 -0.57 34.16
CA PHE A 112 -4.36 -1.21 33.52
C PHE A 112 -3.11 -1.10 34.41
N GLU A 113 -2.76 0.12 34.83
CA GLU A 113 -1.58 0.40 35.65
C GLU A 113 -1.61 -0.35 36.99
N LYS A 114 -2.80 -0.46 37.59
CA LYS A 114 -3.01 -1.25 38.82
C LYS A 114 -2.61 -2.72 38.67
N TRP A 115 -2.88 -3.32 37.52
CA TRP A 115 -2.69 -4.76 37.30
C TRP A 115 -1.41 -5.09 36.53
N ALA A 116 -0.92 -4.18 35.70
CA ALA A 116 0.31 -4.33 34.93
C ALA A 116 1.57 -3.88 35.70
N ASP A 117 1.42 -3.06 36.75
CA ASP A 117 2.53 -2.45 37.50
C ASP A 117 3.48 -1.62 36.62
N VAL A 118 2.92 -0.99 35.58
CA VAL A 118 3.63 -0.13 34.61
C VAL A 118 2.78 1.10 34.33
N GLU A 119 3.40 2.27 34.18
CA GLU A 119 2.74 3.51 33.75
C GLU A 119 2.38 3.42 32.26
N TYR A 120 1.09 3.55 31.92
CA TYR A 120 0.62 3.27 30.56
C TYR A 120 1.24 4.21 29.53
N ASP A 121 1.33 5.51 29.84
CA ASP A 121 1.85 6.51 28.91
C ASP A 121 3.38 6.41 28.71
N GLU A 122 4.10 5.88 29.71
CA GLU A 122 5.53 5.55 29.57
C GLU A 122 5.71 4.32 28.68
N MET A 123 4.96 3.24 28.94
CA MET A 123 4.97 2.03 28.12
C MET A 123 4.68 2.31 26.64
N VAL A 124 3.63 3.10 26.34
CA VAL A 124 3.29 3.46 24.96
C VAL A 124 4.41 4.28 24.30
N ARG A 125 5.11 5.12 25.06
CA ARG A 125 6.24 5.88 24.54
C ARG A 125 7.41 4.97 24.20
N GLU A 126 7.78 4.07 25.11
CA GLU A 126 8.86 3.10 24.90
C GLU A 126 8.57 2.18 23.71
N GLU A 127 7.35 1.65 23.59
CA GLU A 127 6.95 0.80 22.46
C GLU A 127 7.03 1.56 21.13
N LYS A 128 6.64 2.84 21.11
CA LYS A 128 6.78 3.69 19.91
C LYS A 128 8.25 3.93 19.55
N GLU A 129 9.10 4.19 20.54
CA GLU A 129 10.54 4.38 20.33
C GLU A 129 11.19 3.10 19.78
N GLU A 130 10.84 1.92 20.30
CA GLU A 130 11.31 0.62 19.82
C GLU A 130 10.85 0.35 18.37
N GLN A 131 9.57 0.59 18.05
CA GLN A 131 9.06 0.44 16.68
C GLN A 131 9.75 1.38 15.68
N LEU A 132 10.08 2.59 16.11
CA LEU A 132 10.85 3.56 15.32
C LEU A 132 12.28 3.08 15.05
N GLU A 133 12.94 2.55 16.07
CA GLU A 133 14.29 1.99 15.96
C GLU A 133 14.30 0.77 15.02
N GLU A 134 13.36 -0.16 15.18
CA GLU A 134 13.22 -1.33 14.30
C GLU A 134 13.00 -0.94 12.83
N LEU A 135 12.15 0.07 12.58
CA LEU A 135 11.90 0.57 11.23
C LEU A 135 13.15 1.22 10.65
N SER A 136 13.89 2.01 11.45
CA SER A 136 15.16 2.63 11.06
C SER A 136 16.19 1.57 10.66
N ASP A 137 16.36 0.54 11.49
CA ASP A 137 17.28 -0.58 11.23
C ASP A 137 16.90 -1.36 9.96
N PHE A 138 15.60 -1.60 9.77
CA PHE A 138 15.11 -2.23 8.55
C PHE A 138 15.44 -1.41 7.30
N MET A 139 15.23 -0.09 7.34
CA MET A 139 15.58 0.80 6.23
C MET A 139 17.09 0.82 5.97
N GLN A 140 17.90 0.86 7.03
CA GLN A 140 19.36 0.81 6.91
C GLN A 140 19.83 -0.49 6.25
N SER A 141 19.20 -1.62 6.57
CA SER A 141 19.47 -2.92 5.93
C SER A 141 19.18 -2.92 4.42
N MET A 142 18.24 -2.09 3.98
CA MET A 142 17.89 -1.85 2.57
C MET A 142 18.80 -0.81 1.90
N GLY A 143 19.79 -0.28 2.61
CA GLY A 143 20.73 0.74 2.13
C GLY A 143 20.16 2.17 2.16
N ILE A 144 19.08 2.37 2.90
CA ILE A 144 18.38 3.65 3.08
C ILE A 144 18.68 4.15 4.50
N ASP A 145 19.52 5.18 4.61
CA ASP A 145 19.87 5.80 5.89
C ASP A 145 18.91 6.96 6.16
N ILE A 146 17.90 6.74 7.02
CA ILE A 146 16.90 7.74 7.37
C ILE A 146 16.77 7.78 8.89
N ASP A 147 16.99 8.96 9.47
CA ASP A 147 16.62 9.24 10.84
C ASP A 147 15.10 9.40 10.92
N LEU A 148 14.45 8.60 11.77
CA LEU A 148 13.01 8.63 12.01
C LEU A 148 12.66 9.03 13.46
N GLY A 149 13.66 9.22 14.33
CA GLY A 149 13.43 9.42 15.77
C GLY A 149 12.71 10.73 16.12
N ASP A 150 12.59 11.67 15.18
CA ASP A 150 11.88 12.94 15.35
C ASP A 150 10.42 12.91 14.82
N LEU A 151 9.92 11.76 14.38
CA LEU A 151 8.61 11.63 13.76
C LEU A 151 7.56 11.05 14.71
N ASP A 152 6.37 11.64 14.67
CA ASP A 152 5.20 11.14 15.39
C ASP A 152 4.24 10.45 14.40
N PHE A 153 4.09 9.13 14.49
CA PHE A 153 3.22 8.36 13.59
C PHE A 153 1.73 8.63 13.78
N ASP A 154 1.33 9.22 14.91
CA ASP A 154 -0.06 9.61 15.13
C ASP A 154 -0.39 10.95 14.46
N ASP A 155 0.62 11.68 13.98
CA ASP A 155 0.46 12.91 13.22
C ASP A 155 0.41 12.64 11.70
N PRO A 156 -0.72 12.95 11.02
CA PRO A 156 -0.83 12.82 9.58
C PRO A 156 0.24 13.59 8.79
N GLU A 157 0.82 14.66 9.36
CA GLU A 157 1.87 15.45 8.71
C GLU A 157 3.22 14.70 8.69
N SER A 158 3.50 13.86 9.69
CA SER A 158 4.71 13.03 9.77
C SER A 158 4.77 11.97 8.67
N LEU A 159 3.64 11.42 8.24
CA LEU A 159 3.59 10.49 7.10
C LEU A 159 4.08 11.14 5.79
N GLY A 160 3.75 12.41 5.59
CA GLY A 160 4.26 13.20 4.46
C GLY A 160 5.78 13.34 4.51
N LYS A 161 6.33 13.64 5.69
CA LYS A 161 7.78 13.74 5.92
C LYS A 161 8.50 12.42 5.68
N ILE A 162 7.93 11.29 6.10
CA ILE A 162 8.47 9.95 5.83
C ILE A 162 8.53 9.70 4.33
N HIS A 163 7.44 9.95 3.62
CA HIS A 163 7.38 9.77 2.18
C HIS A 163 8.41 10.65 1.46
N GLU A 164 8.57 11.91 1.89
CA GLU A 164 9.58 12.82 1.34
C GLU A 164 11.01 12.31 1.60
N ARG A 165 11.33 11.92 2.84
CA ARG A 165 12.66 11.37 3.19
C ARG A 165 12.98 10.10 2.42
N LEU A 166 12.01 9.19 2.26
CA LEU A 166 12.15 7.98 1.44
C LEU A 166 12.37 8.31 -0.04
N HIS A 167 11.67 9.30 -0.56
CA HIS A 167 11.85 9.74 -1.94
C HIS A 167 13.24 10.33 -2.15
N GLN A 168 13.71 11.18 -1.25
CA GLN A 168 15.06 11.75 -1.28
C GLN A 168 16.13 10.66 -1.20
N ALA A 169 16.01 9.72 -0.26
CA ALA A 169 16.96 8.62 -0.12
C ALA A 169 17.02 7.73 -1.38
N LYS A 170 15.87 7.49 -2.04
CA LYS A 170 15.83 6.76 -3.31
C LYS A 170 16.53 7.51 -4.43
N VAL A 171 16.33 8.82 -4.53
CA VAL A 171 17.02 9.68 -5.50
C VAL A 171 18.54 9.63 -5.26
N ASP A 172 18.99 9.73 -4.01
CA ASP A 172 20.41 9.65 -3.67
C ASP A 172 21.04 8.30 -4.04
N ILE A 173 20.32 7.20 -3.84
CA ILE A 173 20.76 5.86 -4.26
C ILE A 173 20.87 5.80 -5.79
N ASP A 174 19.85 6.26 -6.51
CA ASP A 174 19.83 6.28 -7.98
C ASP A 174 20.95 7.16 -8.54
N GLU A 175 21.21 8.33 -7.94
CA GLU A 175 22.32 9.21 -8.30
C GLU A 175 23.69 8.57 -8.03
N LYS A 176 23.87 7.92 -6.88
CA LYS A 176 25.10 7.17 -6.56
C LYS A 176 25.32 6.03 -7.54
N LEU A 177 24.26 5.33 -7.97
CA LEU A 177 24.32 4.28 -8.99
C LEU A 177 24.62 4.85 -10.39
N ALA A 178 24.07 6.00 -10.74
CA ALA A 178 24.32 6.69 -12.00
C ALA A 178 25.76 7.21 -12.10
N ASN A 179 26.28 7.84 -11.03
CA ASN A 179 27.65 8.36 -10.98
C ASN A 179 28.72 7.26 -11.03
N ARG A 180 28.44 6.07 -10.50
CA ARG A 180 29.31 4.88 -10.69
C ARG A 180 29.39 4.43 -12.15
N LYS A 181 28.36 4.69 -12.97
CA LYS A 181 28.35 4.33 -14.40
C LYS A 181 29.07 5.36 -15.28
N THR A 182 29.11 6.63 -14.89
CA THR A 182 29.66 7.74 -15.71
C THR A 182 31.18 7.95 -15.54
N SER A 183 31.81 7.45 -14.46
CA SER A 183 33.26 7.62 -14.24
C SER A 183 34.16 6.76 -15.15
N ARG A 184 33.58 5.81 -15.93
CA ARG A 184 34.31 5.09 -16.98
C ARG A 184 34.26 5.89 -18.29
N LYS A 185 35.40 6.42 -18.75
CA LYS A 185 35.53 7.08 -20.07
C LYS A 185 35.02 6.15 -21.18
N LYS A 186 33.96 6.56 -21.87
CA LYS A 186 33.36 5.80 -22.97
C LYS A 186 34.31 5.73 -24.16
N THR A 187 34.47 4.54 -24.73
CA THR A 187 35.32 4.30 -25.91
C THR A 187 34.60 4.68 -27.20
N LYS A 188 35.33 4.97 -28.29
CA LYS A 188 34.75 5.40 -29.59
C LYS A 188 33.69 4.44 -30.15
N LYS A 189 33.82 3.13 -29.90
CA LYS A 189 32.81 2.10 -30.23
C LYS A 189 31.52 2.21 -29.42
N GLN A 190 31.59 2.72 -28.18
CA GLN A 190 30.39 2.93 -27.36
C GLN A 190 29.58 4.13 -27.82
N LEU A 191 30.23 5.18 -28.36
CA LEU A 191 29.55 6.35 -28.92
C LEU A 191 28.78 6.00 -30.21
N GLU A 192 29.38 5.22 -31.11
CA GLU A 192 28.70 4.74 -32.33
C GLU A 192 27.53 3.80 -32.01
N ALA A 193 27.68 2.92 -31.01
CA ALA A 193 26.59 2.07 -30.54
C ALA A 193 25.47 2.89 -29.86
N GLU A 194 25.80 3.97 -29.18
CA GLU A 194 24.85 4.88 -28.52
C GLU A 194 24.08 5.74 -29.54
N GLU A 195 24.72 6.14 -30.64
CA GLU A 195 24.06 6.86 -31.75
C GLU A 195 23.14 5.93 -32.57
N ILE A 196 23.59 4.70 -32.86
CA ILE A 196 22.72 3.67 -33.46
C ILE A 196 21.57 3.31 -32.51
N SER A 197 21.83 3.22 -31.21
CA SER A 197 20.79 2.98 -30.19
C SER A 197 19.80 4.14 -30.16
N LYS A 198 20.26 5.40 -30.18
CA LYS A 198 19.39 6.58 -30.22
C LYS A 198 18.53 6.63 -31.48
N ILE A 199 19.09 6.34 -32.66
CA ILE A 199 18.33 6.27 -33.91
C ILE A 199 17.30 5.13 -33.85
N GLN A 200 17.67 3.97 -33.30
CA GLN A 200 16.72 2.87 -33.08
C GLN A 200 15.65 3.22 -32.05
N GLU A 201 16.00 3.96 -31.00
CA GLU A 201 15.11 4.38 -29.93
C GLU A 201 14.15 5.47 -30.42
N GLU A 202 14.59 6.42 -31.25
CA GLU A 202 13.72 7.38 -31.93
C GLU A 202 12.75 6.70 -32.91
N LEU A 203 13.22 5.72 -33.69
CA LEU A 203 12.36 4.94 -34.58
C LEU A 203 11.37 4.06 -33.81
N LYS A 204 11.81 3.46 -32.69
CA LYS A 204 10.94 2.72 -31.76
C LYS A 204 9.93 3.65 -31.09
N ASN A 205 10.32 4.85 -30.65
CA ASN A 205 9.43 5.81 -29.99
C ASN A 205 8.39 6.38 -30.95
N LYS A 206 8.76 6.64 -32.23
CA LYS A 206 7.79 7.03 -33.26
C LYS A 206 6.76 5.93 -33.54
N ASN A 207 7.20 4.67 -33.60
CA ASN A 207 6.32 3.51 -33.77
C ASN A 207 5.46 3.26 -32.51
N LEU A 208 6.06 3.35 -31.32
CA LEU A 208 5.38 3.20 -30.04
C LEU A 208 4.34 4.30 -29.81
N ARG A 209 4.60 5.54 -30.25
CA ARG A 209 3.63 6.65 -30.17
C ARG A 209 2.42 6.43 -31.08
N SER A 210 2.61 5.94 -32.31
CA SER A 210 1.47 5.60 -33.18
C SER A 210 0.69 4.43 -32.63
N VAL A 211 1.37 3.45 -32.03
CA VAL A 211 0.77 2.31 -31.31
C VAL A 211 -0.01 2.76 -30.06
N TYR A 212 0.55 3.67 -29.25
CA TYR A 212 -0.10 4.24 -28.07
C TYR A 212 -1.33 5.06 -28.44
N LEU A 213 -1.29 5.85 -29.52
CA LEU A 213 -2.48 6.55 -30.05
C LEU A 213 -3.57 5.58 -30.51
N SER A 214 -3.17 4.45 -31.09
CA SER A 214 -4.10 3.40 -31.54
C SER A 214 -4.77 2.72 -30.34
N LEU A 215 -3.99 2.46 -29.28
CA LEU A 215 -4.48 1.87 -28.05
C LEU A 215 -5.35 2.85 -27.24
N ALA A 216 -4.95 4.11 -27.13
CA ALA A 216 -5.74 5.17 -26.48
C ALA A 216 -7.10 5.37 -27.16
N LYS A 217 -7.16 5.29 -28.51
CA LYS A 217 -8.42 5.31 -29.25
C LYS A 217 -9.38 4.15 -28.94
N ILE A 218 -8.86 3.01 -28.49
CA ILE A 218 -9.67 1.85 -28.08
C ILE A 218 -10.06 1.95 -26.60
N LEU A 219 -9.20 2.59 -25.79
CA LEU A 219 -9.34 2.67 -24.33
C LEU A 219 -10.18 3.86 -23.84
N HIS A 220 -10.53 4.82 -24.70
CA HIS A 220 -11.50 5.85 -24.36
C HIS A 220 -12.90 5.47 -24.88
N PRO A 221 -13.92 5.40 -24.01
CA PRO A 221 -15.28 5.01 -24.39
C PRO A 221 -16.04 6.06 -25.22
N ASP A 222 -15.37 7.15 -25.67
CA ASP A 222 -15.99 8.28 -26.36
C ASP A 222 -15.26 8.63 -27.67
N SER A 223 -15.16 7.64 -28.57
CA SER A 223 -14.81 7.88 -29.98
C SER A 223 -15.87 7.25 -30.87
N GLU A 224 -17.10 7.72 -30.70
CA GLU A 224 -18.24 7.44 -31.58
C GLU A 224 -17.89 7.95 -33.00
N THR A 225 -17.60 7.01 -33.91
CA THR A 225 -17.18 7.29 -35.29
C THR A 225 -18.20 6.72 -36.27
N ASP A 226 -19.49 6.99 -36.03
CA ASP A 226 -20.56 6.71 -36.98
C ASP A 226 -21.08 8.03 -37.57
N PRO A 227 -20.90 8.27 -38.89
CA PRO A 227 -21.34 9.51 -39.52
C PRO A 227 -22.88 9.68 -39.51
N GLU A 228 -23.67 8.62 -39.33
CA GLU A 228 -25.14 8.73 -39.28
C GLU A 228 -25.66 9.16 -37.89
N LEU A 229 -25.06 8.69 -36.79
CA LEU A 229 -25.45 9.06 -35.42
C LEU A 229 -25.02 10.48 -35.00
N LYS A 230 -23.99 11.02 -35.68
CA LYS A 230 -23.54 12.40 -35.44
C LYS A 230 -24.54 13.45 -35.97
N ALA A 231 -25.30 13.11 -37.01
CA ALA A 231 -26.28 14.00 -37.62
C ALA A 231 -27.62 14.08 -36.83
N GLU A 232 -27.97 13.07 -36.03
CA GLU A 232 -29.16 13.11 -35.17
C GLU A 232 -28.96 13.98 -33.91
N LYS A 233 -27.76 13.99 -33.33
CA LYS A 233 -27.46 14.79 -32.12
C LYS A 233 -27.28 16.30 -32.39
N GLU A 234 -27.08 16.73 -33.64
CA GLU A 234 -27.00 18.17 -34.01
C GLU A 234 -28.37 18.79 -34.38
N LYS A 235 -29.47 18.03 -34.29
CA LYS A 235 -30.83 18.51 -34.61
C LYS A 235 -31.86 18.40 -33.47
N SER A 236 -31.43 18.18 -32.23
CA SER A 236 -32.27 18.37 -31.03
C SER A 236 -31.71 19.47 -30.15
#